data_AF-A0AA84ZL33-F1
#
_entry.id   AF-A0AA84ZL33-F1
#
_cell.length_a   1.000
_cell.length_b   1.000
_cell.length_c   1.000
_cell.angle_alpha   90.00
_cell.angle_beta   90.00
_cell.angle_gamma   90.00
#
_symmetry.space_group_name_H-M   'P 1'
#
loop_
_entity.id
_entity.type
_entity.pdbx_description
1 polymer ?
#
loop_
_entity_poly.entity_id
_entity_poly.type
_entity_poly.pdbx_seq_one_letter_code
_entity_poly.pdbx_strand_id
1 'polypeptide(L)'
;MEPVSQQRLDELRAKIALLEGDRKAYYENSIQAVSENKKRVSDLRLENNKLRNILRERLSADQHIINHVLHNRQADRVCMSNKTGAMVIELLDNRTCDARKKLNSLKHMTVQKEKKIEEMKSQYREITELIEYGNATYAGTNKEGKMLRNLENRLDKALLKYHEAEHIRKTYEQIKEKLQDEHLTYEHSLDSLEKQIKATQVEVSELQRMYNDAIVARDTAQQELKFQEEHTTNERRRREIELANMKRIAEGKKLAVDRSDYQQGRESLSSANVPSGSDQGDSIGTGERISGTGGISITEEQQMKISKYEESFKTIKEVTGLSDLDQIVKRFESQGETLRNLNELKDKAEEQCQKLRKQRDQLQQEFEELKYSGETEIESTNQVIKQHQNEAQIERERRIKCYQNLENANHLLIQCKTGVDHIYDKLSFLNIHITKGIEHFHKDGEEKNEELIVDEQNIIDNSDIPEMLKICNNKLDELMSSLNDVNIEEQLNLIEQEEMTMVERMIMKC
;
A
#
# COMPACT_ATOMS: atom_id res chain seq x y z
N MET A 1 29.28 -84.77 -171.00
CA MET A 1 30.62 -84.22 -170.70
C MET A 1 30.72 -82.88 -171.40
N GLU A 2 30.75 -81.80 -170.64
CA GLU A 2 31.60 -80.62 -170.86
C GLU A 2 31.95 -80.12 -169.44
N PRO A 3 33.22 -79.79 -169.16
CA PRO A 3 33.78 -79.82 -167.82
C PRO A 3 33.31 -78.63 -166.97
N VAL A 4 32.86 -78.91 -165.74
CA VAL A 4 32.69 -77.93 -164.67
C VAL A 4 34.05 -77.23 -164.47
N SER A 5 34.16 -75.99 -164.93
CA SER A 5 35.38 -75.21 -164.83
C SER A 5 35.69 -74.93 -163.36
N GLN A 6 36.87 -75.34 -162.91
CA GLN A 6 37.41 -75.18 -161.55
C GLN A 6 37.13 -73.78 -160.93
N GLN A 7 37.12 -72.74 -161.77
CA GLN A 7 36.86 -71.35 -161.41
C GLN A 7 35.55 -71.13 -160.63
N ARG A 8 34.45 -71.80 -160.98
CA ARG A 8 33.14 -71.59 -160.32
C ARG A 8 33.07 -72.25 -158.94
N LEU A 9 33.85 -73.30 -158.71
CA LEU A 9 34.02 -73.92 -157.40
C LEU A 9 34.91 -73.08 -156.49
N ASP A 10 35.95 -72.46 -157.03
CA ASP A 10 36.83 -71.57 -156.27
C ASP A 10 36.12 -70.24 -155.90
N GLU A 11 35.26 -69.70 -156.76
CA GLU A 11 34.38 -68.57 -156.43
C GLU A 11 33.37 -68.91 -155.31
N LEU A 12 32.76 -70.09 -155.34
CA LEU A 12 31.86 -70.55 -154.27
C LEU A 12 32.60 -70.79 -152.95
N ARG A 13 33.83 -71.34 -152.99
CA ARG A 13 34.68 -71.49 -151.82
C ARG A 13 35.12 -70.15 -151.23
N ALA A 14 35.47 -69.19 -152.08
CA ALA A 14 35.79 -67.83 -151.65
C ALA A 14 34.57 -67.13 -151.02
N LYS A 15 33.37 -67.34 -151.57
CA LYS A 15 32.12 -66.78 -151.00
C LYS A 15 31.74 -67.43 -149.66
N ILE A 16 31.95 -68.73 -149.50
CA ILE A 16 31.76 -69.42 -148.21
C ILE A 16 32.78 -68.91 -147.18
N ALA A 17 34.05 -68.78 -147.54
CA ALA A 17 35.08 -68.24 -146.65
C ALA A 17 34.80 -66.80 -146.23
N LEU A 18 34.27 -65.96 -147.13
CA LEU A 18 33.85 -64.59 -146.80
C LEU A 18 32.65 -64.59 -145.83
N LEU A 19 31.62 -65.41 -146.08
CA LEU A 19 30.47 -65.53 -145.19
C LEU A 19 30.83 -66.13 -143.82
N GLU A 20 31.78 -67.05 -143.77
CA GLU A 20 32.32 -67.58 -142.51
C GLU A 20 33.16 -66.53 -141.78
N GLY A 21 33.93 -65.73 -142.51
CA GLY A 21 34.66 -64.57 -141.99
C GLY A 21 33.71 -63.51 -141.41
N ASP A 22 32.66 -63.15 -142.14
CA ASP A 22 31.63 -62.21 -141.69
C ASP A 22 30.89 -62.78 -140.48
N ARG A 23 30.44 -64.03 -140.51
CA ARG A 23 29.78 -64.68 -139.36
C ARG A 23 30.68 -64.70 -138.13
N LYS A 24 31.97 -64.97 -138.32
CA LYS A 24 32.96 -64.93 -137.24
C LYS A 24 33.16 -63.51 -136.71
N ALA A 25 33.30 -62.51 -137.57
CA ALA A 25 33.41 -61.10 -137.19
C ALA A 25 32.15 -60.58 -136.48
N TYR A 26 30.95 -60.95 -136.92
CA TYR A 26 29.69 -60.62 -136.24
C TYR A 26 29.60 -61.28 -134.86
N TYR A 27 30.00 -62.54 -134.75
CA TYR A 27 30.01 -63.25 -133.47
C TYR A 27 31.05 -62.68 -132.50
N GLU A 28 32.26 -62.39 -132.99
CA GLU A 28 33.32 -61.73 -132.22
C GLU A 28 32.92 -60.32 -131.79
N ASN A 29 32.33 -59.51 -132.68
CA ASN A 29 31.78 -58.20 -132.34
C ASN A 29 30.63 -58.30 -131.33
N SER A 30 29.75 -59.30 -131.44
CA SER A 30 28.68 -59.53 -130.47
C SER A 30 29.23 -59.95 -129.10
N ILE A 31 30.23 -60.83 -129.06
CA ILE A 31 30.89 -61.21 -127.81
C ILE A 31 31.62 -60.02 -127.20
N GLN A 32 32.32 -59.22 -128.02
CA GLN A 32 33.01 -58.03 -127.58
C GLN A 32 32.02 -57.00 -127.04
N ALA A 33 30.91 -56.73 -127.73
CA ALA A 33 29.84 -55.86 -127.25
C ALA A 33 29.21 -56.39 -125.95
N VAL A 34 29.00 -57.70 -125.80
CA VAL A 34 28.52 -58.31 -124.54
C VAL A 34 29.56 -58.17 -123.42
N SER A 35 30.85 -58.32 -123.72
CA SER A 35 31.95 -58.15 -122.77
C SER A 35 32.07 -56.69 -122.32
N GLU A 36 32.01 -55.74 -123.26
CA GLU A 36 31.99 -54.30 -123.00
C GLU A 36 30.75 -53.87 -122.20
N ASN A 37 29.57 -54.40 -122.55
CA ASN A 37 28.34 -54.19 -121.78
C ASN A 37 28.46 -54.76 -120.36
N LYS A 38 29.05 -55.96 -120.19
CA LYS A 38 29.32 -56.53 -118.85
C LYS A 38 30.28 -55.67 -118.03
N LYS A 39 31.35 -55.16 -118.65
CA LYS A 39 32.27 -54.21 -118.01
C LYS A 39 31.54 -52.93 -117.60
N ARG A 40 30.77 -52.33 -118.50
CA ARG A 40 29.97 -51.12 -118.23
C ARG A 40 28.96 -51.34 -117.10
N VAL A 41 28.29 -52.49 -117.05
CA VAL A 41 27.39 -52.84 -115.93
C VAL A 41 28.16 -52.97 -114.61
N SER A 42 29.36 -53.55 -114.62
CA SER A 42 30.22 -53.63 -113.43
C SER A 42 30.66 -52.23 -112.97
N ASP A 43 31.07 -51.36 -113.89
CA ASP A 43 31.47 -49.99 -113.61
C ASP A 43 30.30 -49.17 -113.03
N LEU A 44 29.12 -49.26 -113.65
CA LEU A 44 27.90 -48.63 -113.14
C LEU A 44 27.50 -49.15 -111.75
N ARG A 45 27.70 -50.44 -111.46
CA ARG A 45 27.45 -50.99 -110.12
C ARG A 45 28.44 -50.47 -109.08
N LEU A 46 29.72 -50.36 -109.45
CA LEU A 46 30.74 -49.75 -108.58
C LEU A 46 30.43 -48.28 -108.32
N GLU A 47 30.05 -47.52 -109.34
CA GLU A 47 29.65 -46.13 -109.21
C GLU A 47 28.40 -45.98 -108.36
N ASN A 48 27.37 -46.81 -108.57
CA ASN A 48 26.17 -46.79 -107.72
C ASN A 48 26.49 -47.11 -106.26
N ASN A 49 27.41 -48.05 -106.01
CA ASN A 49 27.85 -48.37 -104.66
C ASN A 49 28.65 -47.22 -104.02
N LYS A 50 29.54 -46.57 -104.79
CA LYS A 50 30.24 -45.35 -104.37
C LYS A 50 29.26 -44.23 -104.04
N LEU A 51 28.27 -43.97 -104.90
CA LEU A 51 27.25 -42.94 -104.66
C LEU A 51 26.38 -43.26 -103.44
N ARG A 52 26.03 -44.52 -103.21
CA ARG A 52 25.32 -44.95 -101.99
C ARG A 52 26.16 -44.75 -100.73
N ASN A 53 27.46 -45.02 -100.79
CA ASN A 53 28.37 -44.77 -99.68
C ASN A 53 28.51 -43.27 -99.40
N ILE A 54 28.70 -42.45 -100.44
CA ILE A 54 28.75 -40.99 -100.32
C ILE A 54 27.43 -40.45 -99.74
N LEU A 55 26.28 -40.94 -100.20
CA LEU A 55 24.98 -40.56 -99.67
C LEU A 55 24.85 -40.93 -98.18
N ARG A 56 25.29 -42.13 -97.79
CA ARG A 56 25.31 -42.57 -96.38
C ARG A 56 26.21 -41.69 -95.52
N GLU A 57 27.42 -41.37 -95.99
CA GLU A 57 28.36 -40.49 -95.30
C GLU A 57 27.79 -39.08 -95.14
N ARG A 58 27.16 -38.52 -96.18
CA ARG A 58 26.53 -37.19 -96.11
C ARG A 58 25.33 -37.15 -95.16
N LEU A 59 24.51 -38.21 -95.12
CA LEU A 59 23.40 -38.32 -94.18
C LEU A 59 23.87 -38.56 -92.74
N SER A 60 25.01 -39.24 -92.55
CA SER A 60 25.61 -39.52 -91.24
C SER A 60 26.52 -38.39 -90.72
N ALA A 61 26.90 -37.43 -91.57
CA ALA A 61 27.80 -36.33 -91.20
C ALA A 61 27.29 -35.53 -89.99
N ASP A 62 26.01 -35.20 -89.98
CA ASP A 62 25.37 -34.49 -88.86
C ASP A 62 25.40 -35.33 -87.57
N GLN A 63 25.17 -36.64 -87.66
CA GLN A 63 25.23 -37.54 -86.51
C GLN A 63 26.65 -37.67 -85.96
N HIS A 64 27.67 -37.69 -86.82
CA HIS A 64 29.08 -37.70 -86.39
C HIS A 64 29.45 -36.41 -85.67
N ILE A 65 29.03 -35.26 -86.18
CA ILE A 65 29.28 -33.94 -85.54
C ILE A 65 28.59 -33.88 -84.17
N ILE A 66 27.32 -34.29 -84.08
CA ILE A 66 26.56 -34.31 -82.82
C ILE A 66 27.24 -35.23 -81.79
N ASN A 67 27.68 -36.41 -82.21
CA ASN A 67 28.35 -37.37 -81.32
C ASN A 67 29.72 -36.87 -80.84
N HIS A 68 30.47 -36.15 -81.67
CA HIS A 68 31.76 -35.57 -81.31
C HIS A 68 31.60 -34.40 -80.33
N VAL A 69 30.68 -33.47 -80.60
CA VAL A 69 30.46 -32.28 -79.75
C VAL A 69 29.85 -32.64 -78.39
N LEU A 70 28.95 -33.63 -78.35
CA LEU A 70 28.27 -34.06 -77.11
C LEU A 70 28.92 -35.27 -76.44
N HIS A 71 30.21 -35.51 -76.69
CA HIS A 71 30.92 -36.68 -76.14
C HIS A 71 30.83 -36.74 -74.60
N ASN A 72 31.00 -35.60 -73.93
CA ASN A 72 30.97 -35.49 -72.46
C ASN A 72 29.54 -35.42 -71.87
N ARG A 73 28.50 -35.32 -72.72
CA ARG A 73 27.12 -35.09 -72.28
C ARG A 73 26.18 -36.17 -72.82
N GLN A 74 26.34 -37.36 -72.24
CA GLN A 74 25.63 -38.59 -72.61
C GLN A 74 24.11 -38.42 -72.78
N ALA A 75 23.44 -37.75 -71.84
CA ALA A 75 22.00 -37.55 -71.85
C ALA A 75 21.53 -36.69 -73.04
N ASP A 76 22.29 -35.63 -73.36
CA ASP A 76 22.01 -34.76 -74.49
C ASP A 76 22.35 -35.45 -75.81
N ARG A 77 23.36 -36.33 -75.84
CA ARG A 77 23.68 -37.13 -77.03
C ARG A 77 22.54 -38.05 -77.43
N VAL A 78 21.90 -38.73 -76.48
CA VAL A 78 20.79 -39.66 -76.75
C VAL A 78 19.55 -38.93 -77.23
N CYS A 79 19.22 -37.78 -76.64
CA CYS A 79 18.05 -36.98 -77.02
C CYS A 79 18.16 -36.36 -78.44
N MET A 80 19.40 -36.19 -78.93
CA MET A 80 19.69 -35.41 -80.14
C MET A 80 20.23 -36.24 -81.31
N SER A 81 20.36 -37.57 -81.15
CA SER A 81 20.91 -38.50 -82.15
C SER A 81 20.09 -38.61 -83.47
N ASN A 82 18.82 -38.20 -83.46
CA ASN A 82 17.90 -38.29 -84.60
C ASN A 82 17.49 -36.91 -85.16
N LYS A 83 18.17 -35.83 -84.75
CA LYS A 83 17.83 -34.46 -85.13
C LYS A 83 18.92 -33.85 -86.01
N THR A 84 18.54 -32.97 -86.92
CA THR A 84 19.46 -32.18 -87.74
C THR A 84 20.27 -31.22 -86.86
N GLY A 85 21.53 -30.94 -87.21
CA GLY A 85 22.43 -30.07 -86.43
C GLY A 85 21.83 -28.71 -86.06
N ALA A 86 21.05 -28.09 -86.95
CA ALA A 86 20.37 -26.80 -86.69
C ALA A 86 19.35 -26.89 -85.53
N MET A 87 18.57 -27.97 -85.47
CA MET A 87 17.60 -28.20 -84.40
C MET A 87 18.30 -28.50 -83.06
N VAL A 88 19.52 -29.07 -83.11
CA VAL A 88 20.34 -29.29 -81.92
C VAL A 88 20.81 -27.99 -81.31
N ILE A 89 21.27 -27.05 -82.14
CA ILE A 89 21.69 -25.72 -81.72
C ILE A 89 20.52 -24.99 -81.06
N GLU A 90 19.36 -24.92 -81.72
CA GLU A 90 18.17 -24.24 -81.18
C GLU A 90 17.72 -24.81 -79.82
N LEU A 91 17.77 -26.14 -79.64
CA LEU A 91 17.39 -26.75 -78.36
C LEU A 91 18.41 -26.48 -77.26
N LEU A 92 19.71 -26.51 -77.58
CA LEU A 92 20.76 -26.16 -76.63
C LEU A 92 20.67 -24.67 -76.25
N ASP A 93 20.41 -23.79 -77.23
CA ASP A 93 20.20 -22.37 -77.01
C ASP A 93 19.00 -22.14 -76.07
N ASN A 94 17.85 -22.76 -76.35
CA ASN A 94 16.67 -22.69 -75.47
C ASN A 94 16.99 -23.16 -74.04
N ARG A 95 17.75 -24.25 -73.88
CA ARG A 95 18.16 -24.76 -72.57
C ARG A 95 19.12 -23.80 -71.85
N THR A 96 20.05 -23.16 -72.56
CA THR A 96 20.92 -22.14 -71.98
C THR A 96 20.14 -20.88 -71.58
N CYS A 97 19.15 -20.47 -72.38
CA CYS A 97 18.22 -19.41 -72.03
C CYS A 97 17.44 -19.72 -70.75
N ASP A 98 16.91 -20.94 -70.61
CA ASP A 98 16.17 -21.35 -69.41
C ASP A 98 17.07 -21.43 -68.17
N ALA A 99 18.30 -21.97 -68.31
CA ALA A 99 19.29 -21.96 -67.25
C ALA A 99 19.66 -20.52 -66.82
N ARG A 100 19.80 -19.61 -67.79
CA ARG A 100 20.08 -18.19 -67.54
C ARG A 100 18.90 -17.49 -66.86
N LYS A 101 17.66 -17.76 -67.27
CA LYS A 101 16.45 -17.24 -66.59
C LYS A 101 16.39 -17.73 -65.14
N LYS A 102 16.66 -19.01 -64.90
CA LYS A 102 16.71 -19.58 -63.53
C LYS A 102 17.81 -18.92 -62.69
N LEU A 103 19.00 -18.74 -63.25
CA LEU A 103 20.11 -18.05 -62.58
C LEU A 103 19.78 -16.58 -62.27
N ASN A 104 19.16 -15.87 -63.21
CA ASN A 104 18.71 -14.49 -62.98
C ASN A 104 17.64 -14.40 -61.89
N SER A 105 16.69 -15.35 -61.85
CA SER A 105 15.68 -15.44 -60.79
C SER A 105 16.31 -15.68 -59.43
N LEU A 106 17.27 -16.61 -59.34
CA LEU A 106 17.98 -16.90 -58.10
C LEU A 106 18.81 -15.70 -57.65
N LYS A 107 19.55 -15.03 -58.55
CA LYS A 107 20.28 -13.80 -58.24
C LYS A 107 19.37 -12.71 -57.70
N HIS A 108 18.21 -12.51 -58.32
CA HIS A 108 17.24 -11.54 -57.83
C HIS A 108 16.72 -11.90 -56.43
N MET A 109 16.44 -13.18 -56.16
CA MET A 109 16.06 -13.64 -54.81
C MET A 109 17.17 -13.42 -53.79
N THR A 110 18.43 -13.68 -54.15
CA THR A 110 19.58 -13.42 -53.26
C THR A 110 19.67 -11.94 -52.91
N VAL A 111 19.61 -11.05 -53.92
CA VAL A 111 19.64 -9.59 -53.69
C VAL A 111 18.48 -9.12 -52.82
N GLN A 112 17.27 -9.67 -53.00
CA GLN A 112 16.14 -9.35 -52.14
C GLN A 112 16.37 -9.78 -50.68
N LYS A 113 16.92 -10.97 -50.47
CA LYS A 113 17.25 -11.47 -49.13
C LYS A 113 18.36 -10.65 -48.47
N GLU A 114 19.41 -10.30 -49.22
CA GLU A 114 20.49 -9.42 -48.75
C GLU A 114 19.95 -8.06 -48.32
N LYS A 115 19.10 -7.44 -49.14
CA LYS A 115 18.43 -6.19 -48.79
C LYS A 115 17.62 -6.35 -47.50
N LYS A 116 16.89 -7.46 -47.35
CA LYS A 116 16.11 -7.70 -46.13
C LYS A 116 16.99 -7.89 -44.90
N ILE A 117 18.13 -8.55 -45.03
CA ILE A 117 19.11 -8.69 -43.95
C ILE A 117 19.65 -7.32 -43.55
N GLU A 118 19.99 -6.45 -44.51
CA GLU A 118 20.49 -5.11 -44.19
C GLU A 118 19.42 -4.24 -43.52
N GLU A 119 18.16 -4.32 -43.96
CA GLU A 119 17.03 -3.67 -43.26
C GLU A 119 16.92 -4.16 -41.80
N MET A 120 16.98 -5.47 -41.57
CA MET A 120 16.93 -6.04 -40.22
C MET A 120 18.14 -5.64 -39.37
N LYS A 121 19.34 -5.58 -39.96
CA LYS A 121 20.55 -5.09 -39.29
C LYS A 121 20.44 -3.61 -38.90
N SER A 122 19.88 -2.77 -39.78
CA SER A 122 19.62 -1.35 -39.46
C SER A 122 18.65 -1.22 -38.28
N GLN A 123 17.54 -1.95 -38.31
CA GLN A 123 16.57 -1.96 -37.22
C GLN A 123 17.20 -2.44 -35.91
N TYR A 124 18.05 -3.47 -35.96
CA TYR A 124 18.75 -3.96 -34.79
C TYR A 124 19.71 -2.91 -34.21
N ARG A 125 20.47 -2.20 -35.06
CA ARG A 125 21.33 -1.10 -34.62
C ARG A 125 20.52 0.01 -33.95
N GLU A 126 19.43 0.46 -34.58
CA GLU A 126 18.53 1.49 -34.02
C GLU A 126 17.96 1.09 -32.66
N ILE A 127 17.52 -0.15 -32.51
CA ILE A 127 17.01 -0.67 -31.23
C ILE A 127 18.13 -0.72 -30.18
N THR A 128 19.33 -1.13 -30.56
CA THR A 128 20.48 -1.21 -29.65
C THR A 128 20.88 0.18 -29.15
N GLU A 129 20.95 1.18 -30.04
CA GLU A 129 21.23 2.57 -29.67
C GLU A 129 20.16 3.14 -28.73
N LEU A 130 18.88 2.83 -28.97
CA LEU A 130 17.77 3.22 -28.08
C LEU A 130 17.90 2.59 -26.68
N ILE A 131 18.27 1.31 -26.61
CA ILE A 131 18.49 0.59 -25.35
C ILE A 131 19.68 1.21 -24.60
N GLU A 132 20.78 1.49 -25.28
CA GLU A 132 21.96 2.14 -24.69
C GLU A 132 21.64 3.54 -24.15
N TYR A 133 20.87 4.34 -24.89
CA TYR A 133 20.40 5.64 -24.44
C TYR A 133 19.46 5.54 -23.23
N GLY A 134 18.54 4.57 -23.22
CA GLY A 134 17.68 4.27 -22.08
C GLY A 134 18.47 3.87 -20.85
N ASN A 135 19.44 2.96 -21.00
CA ASN A 135 20.33 2.52 -19.93
C ASN A 135 21.19 3.67 -19.40
N ALA A 136 21.71 4.55 -20.26
CA ALA A 136 22.45 5.74 -19.87
C ALA A 136 21.58 6.76 -19.10
N THR A 137 20.29 6.83 -19.43
CA THR A 137 19.32 7.66 -18.71
C THR A 137 19.03 7.08 -17.32
N TYR A 138 18.82 5.77 -17.21
CA TYR A 138 18.63 5.09 -15.93
C TYR A 138 19.88 5.15 -15.04
N ALA A 139 21.06 4.97 -15.61
CA ALA A 139 22.34 5.08 -14.90
C ALA A 139 22.69 6.53 -14.51
N GLY A 140 21.93 7.53 -14.97
CA GLY A 140 22.18 8.94 -14.65
C GLY A 140 23.43 9.52 -15.32
N THR A 141 23.96 8.89 -16.37
CA THR A 141 25.14 9.39 -17.11
C THR A 141 24.73 10.43 -18.15
N ASN A 142 23.55 10.25 -18.73
CA ASN A 142 22.94 11.18 -19.69
C ASN A 142 22.38 12.44 -18.99
N LYS A 143 22.18 13.54 -19.75
CA LYS A 143 21.69 14.83 -19.23
C LYS A 143 20.32 14.69 -18.55
N GLU A 144 19.42 13.95 -19.16
CA GLU A 144 18.08 13.65 -18.65
C GLU A 144 18.16 12.83 -17.36
N GLY A 145 19.03 11.82 -17.30
CA GLY A 145 19.26 11.03 -16.09
C GLY A 145 19.83 11.85 -14.93
N LYS A 146 20.77 12.77 -15.21
CA LYS A 146 21.28 13.73 -14.19
C LYS A 146 20.18 14.67 -13.71
N MET A 147 19.32 15.13 -14.61
CA MET A 147 18.17 15.97 -14.25
C MET A 147 17.18 15.21 -13.38
N LEU A 148 16.86 13.96 -13.71
CA LEU A 148 16.01 13.08 -12.91
C LEU A 148 16.57 12.92 -11.50
N ARG A 149 17.85 12.55 -11.37
CA ARG A 149 18.53 12.42 -10.07
C ARG A 149 18.51 13.71 -9.26
N ASN A 150 18.68 14.86 -9.92
CA ASN A 150 18.59 16.17 -9.24
C ASN A 150 17.16 16.48 -8.75
N LEU A 151 16.15 16.11 -9.52
CA LEU A 151 14.74 16.27 -9.14
C LEU A 151 14.38 15.34 -7.98
N GLU A 152 14.82 14.08 -8.02
CA GLU A 152 14.67 13.10 -6.94
C GLU A 152 15.32 13.61 -5.65
N ASN A 153 16.59 14.02 -5.72
CA ASN A 153 17.29 14.61 -4.57
C ASN A 153 16.58 15.87 -4.02
N ARG A 154 15.97 16.67 -4.89
CA ARG A 154 15.22 17.86 -4.47
C ARG A 154 13.90 17.48 -3.80
N LEU A 155 13.24 16.44 -4.31
CA LEU A 155 12.04 15.87 -3.71
C LEU A 155 12.33 15.28 -2.33
N ASP A 156 13.38 14.46 -2.20
CA ASP A 156 13.79 13.87 -0.92
C ASP A 156 14.12 14.95 0.10
N LYS A 157 14.83 16.01 -0.31
CA LYS A 157 15.09 17.18 0.56
C LYS A 157 13.80 17.90 0.96
N ALA A 158 12.82 18.01 0.07
CA ALA A 158 11.53 18.62 0.39
C ALA A 158 10.71 17.75 1.35
N LEU A 159 10.71 16.43 1.16
CA LEU A 159 10.06 15.47 2.06
C LEU A 159 10.71 15.47 3.45
N LEU A 160 12.03 15.50 3.53
CA LEU A 160 12.74 15.59 4.82
C LEU A 160 12.39 16.88 5.57
N LYS A 161 12.35 18.03 4.86
CA LYS A 161 11.89 19.31 5.43
C LYS A 161 10.42 19.26 5.85
N TYR A 162 9.57 18.60 5.09
CA TYR A 162 8.15 18.43 5.43
C TYR A 162 7.99 17.63 6.72
N HIS A 163 8.68 16.49 6.85
CA HIS A 163 8.62 15.68 8.06
C HIS A 163 9.21 16.38 9.28
N GLU A 164 10.29 17.14 9.10
CA GLU A 164 10.86 17.98 10.16
C GLU A 164 9.86 19.06 10.60
N ALA A 165 9.22 19.76 9.65
CA ALA A 165 8.18 20.73 9.94
C ALA A 165 6.96 20.10 10.61
N GLU A 166 6.56 18.89 10.19
CA GLU A 166 5.46 18.14 10.82
C GLU A 166 5.80 17.74 12.25
N HIS A 167 7.03 17.29 12.50
CA HIS A 167 7.52 16.98 13.84
C HIS A 167 7.52 18.23 14.73
N ILE A 168 8.06 19.36 14.25
CA ILE A 168 8.04 20.65 14.94
C ILE A 168 6.60 21.11 15.21
N ARG A 169 5.68 20.95 14.25
CA ARG A 169 4.27 21.28 14.43
C ARG A 169 3.65 20.44 15.56
N LYS A 170 3.88 19.13 15.57
CA LYS A 170 3.39 18.22 16.61
C LYS A 170 3.92 18.59 17.99
N THR A 171 5.20 18.94 18.11
CA THR A 171 5.77 19.37 19.40
C THR A 171 5.15 20.69 19.87
N TYR A 172 4.97 21.68 18.98
CA TYR A 172 4.27 22.91 19.34
C TYR A 172 2.80 22.69 19.70
N GLU A 173 2.13 21.75 19.06
CA GLU A 173 0.75 21.37 19.37
C GLU A 173 0.64 20.74 20.76
N GLN A 174 1.57 19.85 21.13
CA GLN A 174 1.68 19.30 22.48
C GLN A 174 1.98 20.37 23.53
N ILE A 175 2.92 21.29 23.23
CA ILE A 175 3.22 22.41 24.12
C ILE A 175 1.96 23.27 24.32
N LYS A 176 1.24 23.59 23.25
CA LYS A 176 -0.01 24.35 23.32
C LYS A 176 -1.05 23.66 24.19
N GLU A 177 -1.26 22.36 24.01
CA GLU A 177 -2.18 21.57 24.83
C GLU A 177 -1.81 21.65 26.32
N LYS A 178 -0.52 21.48 26.65
CA LYS A 178 -0.05 21.61 28.04
C LYS A 178 -0.25 23.00 28.62
N LEU A 179 0.02 24.05 27.86
CA LEU A 179 -0.26 25.43 28.29
C LEU A 179 -1.76 25.69 28.47
N GLN A 180 -2.62 25.08 27.66
CA GLN A 180 -4.07 25.18 27.82
C GLN A 180 -4.53 24.46 29.10
N ASP A 181 -4.01 23.25 29.37
CA ASP A 181 -4.25 22.52 30.61
C ASP A 181 -3.80 23.33 31.83
N GLU A 182 -2.58 23.89 31.80
CA GLU A 182 -2.06 24.74 32.87
C GLU A 182 -2.93 25.99 33.09
N HIS A 183 -3.37 26.63 32.00
CA HIS A 183 -4.27 27.79 32.08
C HIS A 183 -5.57 27.46 32.83
N LEU A 184 -6.18 26.30 32.56
CA LEU A 184 -7.37 25.84 33.29
C LEU A 184 -7.10 25.62 34.79
N THR A 185 -5.89 25.18 35.16
CA THR A 185 -5.52 24.99 36.58
C THR A 185 -5.24 26.30 37.31
N TYR A 186 -4.78 27.35 36.62
CA TYR A 186 -4.47 28.63 37.25
C TYR A 186 -5.70 29.31 37.85
N GLU A 187 -6.87 29.22 37.20
CA GLU A 187 -8.11 29.77 37.76
C GLU A 187 -8.45 29.12 39.10
N HIS A 188 -8.36 27.80 39.21
CA HIS A 188 -8.62 27.10 40.47
C HIS A 188 -7.61 27.45 41.57
N SER A 189 -6.33 27.57 41.21
CA SER A 189 -5.27 28.00 42.12
C SER A 189 -5.51 29.44 42.63
N LEU A 190 -5.94 30.34 41.73
CA LEU A 190 -6.24 31.72 42.04
C LEU A 190 -7.47 31.84 42.95
N ASP A 191 -8.54 31.09 42.67
CA ASP A 191 -9.73 31.00 43.54
C ASP A 191 -9.37 30.48 44.94
N SER A 192 -8.50 29.47 45.01
CA SER A 192 -8.02 28.92 46.29
C SER A 192 -7.22 29.96 47.08
N LEU A 193 -6.31 30.69 46.41
CA LEU A 193 -5.54 31.76 47.03
C LEU A 193 -6.44 32.92 47.47
N GLU A 194 -7.43 33.32 46.66
CA GLU A 194 -8.38 34.37 47.02
C GLU A 194 -9.22 33.97 48.24
N LYS A 195 -9.66 32.72 48.32
CA LYS A 195 -10.34 32.18 49.52
C LYS A 195 -9.44 32.23 50.74
N GLN A 196 -8.17 31.85 50.63
CA GLN A 196 -7.21 31.93 51.74
C GLN A 196 -6.97 33.37 52.19
N ILE A 197 -6.86 34.33 51.26
CA ILE A 197 -6.73 35.75 51.58
C ILE A 197 -7.97 36.26 52.30
N LYS A 198 -9.17 35.92 51.83
CA LYS A 198 -10.43 36.28 52.49
C LYS A 198 -10.52 35.70 53.90
N ALA A 199 -10.15 34.43 54.08
CA ALA A 199 -10.13 33.78 55.39
C ALA A 199 -9.15 34.48 56.36
N THR A 200 -7.91 34.73 55.93
CA THR A 200 -6.92 35.42 56.77
C THR A 200 -7.32 36.87 57.08
N GLN A 201 -8.00 37.56 56.15
CA GLN A 201 -8.51 38.90 56.41
C GLN A 201 -9.64 38.91 57.46
N VAL A 202 -10.51 37.90 57.43
CA VAL A 202 -11.52 37.69 58.49
C VAL A 202 -10.83 37.40 59.82
N GLU A 203 -9.86 36.48 59.87
CA GLU A 203 -9.10 36.17 61.08
C GLU A 203 -8.40 37.40 61.66
N VAL A 204 -7.80 38.24 60.81
CA VAL A 204 -7.18 39.50 61.25
C VAL A 204 -8.22 40.46 61.83
N SER A 205 -9.40 40.58 61.21
CA SER A 205 -10.47 41.42 61.73
C SER A 205 -11.02 40.93 63.08
N GLU A 206 -11.12 39.61 63.26
CA GLU A 206 -11.51 38.99 64.53
C GLU A 206 -10.44 39.22 65.61
N LEU A 207 -9.16 39.05 65.27
CA LEU A 207 -8.05 39.34 66.18
C LEU A 207 -8.00 40.83 66.56
N GLN A 208 -8.29 41.74 65.63
CA GLN A 208 -8.41 43.18 65.93
C GLN A 208 -9.57 43.46 66.88
N ARG A 209 -10.72 42.80 66.71
CA ARG A 209 -11.85 42.93 67.65
C ARG A 209 -11.46 42.41 69.03
N MET A 210 -10.86 41.22 69.11
CA MET A 210 -10.37 40.67 70.38
C MET A 210 -9.33 41.58 71.06
N TYR A 211 -8.44 42.19 70.28
CA TYR A 211 -7.46 43.15 70.79
C TYR A 211 -8.14 44.40 71.36
N ASN A 212 -9.12 44.96 70.67
CA ASN A 212 -9.89 46.11 71.16
C ASN A 212 -10.67 45.75 72.43
N ASP A 213 -11.32 44.59 72.47
CA ASP A 213 -12.02 44.09 73.66
C ASP A 213 -11.05 43.92 74.84
N ALA A 214 -9.84 43.41 74.59
CA ALA A 214 -8.80 43.30 75.60
C ALA A 214 -8.29 44.67 76.11
N ILE A 215 -8.19 45.69 75.24
CA ILE A 215 -7.88 47.07 75.65
C ILE A 215 -8.98 47.60 76.56
N VAL A 216 -10.24 47.48 76.14
CA VAL A 216 -11.39 47.96 76.93
C VAL A 216 -11.45 47.24 78.28
N ALA A 217 -11.25 45.93 78.31
CA ALA A 217 -11.19 45.15 79.55
C ALA A 217 -10.04 45.60 80.47
N ARG A 218 -8.86 45.90 79.91
CA ARG A 218 -7.73 46.43 80.68
C ARG A 218 -8.05 47.82 81.24
N ASP A 219 -8.60 48.71 80.43
CA ASP A 219 -8.86 50.10 80.82
C ASP A 219 -9.98 50.18 81.87
N THR A 220 -11.02 49.36 81.72
CA THR A 220 -12.07 49.22 82.74
C THR A 220 -11.52 48.66 84.05
N ALA A 221 -10.67 47.62 84.01
CA ALA A 221 -10.02 47.10 85.21
C ALA A 221 -9.08 48.12 85.88
N GLN A 222 -8.33 48.91 85.10
CA GLN A 222 -7.51 50.00 85.62
C GLN A 222 -8.34 51.12 86.25
N GLN A 223 -9.48 51.46 85.65
CA GLN A 223 -10.39 52.47 86.20
C GLN A 223 -11.04 52.01 87.50
N GLU A 224 -11.50 50.76 87.55
CA GLU A 224 -12.05 50.15 88.78
C GLU A 224 -10.99 50.08 89.88
N LEU A 225 -9.76 49.69 89.55
CA LEU A 225 -8.64 49.69 90.49
C LEU A 225 -8.36 51.09 91.06
N LYS A 226 -8.30 52.12 90.20
CA LYS A 226 -8.14 53.51 90.66
C LYS A 226 -9.29 53.97 91.56
N PHE A 227 -10.53 53.64 91.20
CA PHE A 227 -11.71 53.96 92.00
C PHE A 227 -11.64 53.29 93.38
N GLN A 228 -11.27 52.02 93.45
CA GLN A 228 -11.11 51.29 94.71
C GLN A 228 -9.93 51.82 95.55
N GLU A 229 -8.81 52.20 94.92
CA GLU A 229 -7.68 52.85 95.59
C GLU A 229 -8.09 54.21 96.18
N GLU A 230 -8.76 55.06 95.41
CA GLU A 230 -9.28 56.35 95.88
C GLU A 230 -10.31 56.17 97.01
N HIS A 231 -11.23 55.22 96.87
CA HIS A 231 -12.20 54.89 97.91
C HIS A 231 -11.50 54.44 99.20
N THR A 232 -10.51 53.54 99.08
CA THR A 232 -9.75 53.03 100.23
C THR A 232 -8.91 54.13 100.90
N THR A 233 -8.28 55.01 100.13
CA THR A 233 -7.52 56.15 100.67
C THR A 233 -8.44 57.19 101.33
N ASN A 234 -9.62 57.46 100.77
CA ASN A 234 -10.62 58.34 101.38
C ASN A 234 -11.16 57.77 102.68
N GLU A 235 -11.51 56.47 102.72
CA GLU A 235 -11.91 55.77 103.93
C GLU A 235 -10.80 55.76 104.98
N ARG A 236 -9.55 55.53 104.57
CA ARG A 236 -8.39 55.65 105.48
C ARG A 236 -8.25 57.07 106.01
N ARG A 237 -8.36 58.10 105.17
CA ARG A 237 -8.28 59.52 105.58
C ARG A 237 -9.42 59.86 106.55
N ARG A 238 -10.64 59.40 106.29
CA ARG A 238 -11.80 59.56 107.17
C ARG A 238 -11.53 58.92 108.53
N ARG A 239 -11.06 57.67 108.56
CA ARG A 239 -10.69 56.98 109.81
C ARG A 239 -9.56 57.69 110.54
N GLU A 240 -8.55 58.21 109.84
CA GLU A 240 -7.47 59.00 110.45
C GLU A 240 -7.99 60.31 111.06
N ILE A 241 -8.92 61.00 110.41
CA ILE A 241 -9.59 62.20 110.96
C ILE A 241 -10.43 61.84 112.18
N GLU A 242 -11.24 60.78 112.10
CA GLU A 242 -12.06 60.30 113.23
C GLU A 242 -11.18 59.89 114.42
N LEU A 243 -10.11 59.13 114.18
CA LEU A 243 -9.10 58.77 115.19
C LEU A 243 -8.39 59.99 115.75
N ALA A 244 -8.03 60.97 114.93
CA ALA A 244 -7.40 62.22 115.38
C ALA A 244 -8.35 63.06 116.24
N ASN A 245 -9.64 63.13 115.87
CA ASN A 245 -10.66 63.80 116.67
C ASN A 245 -10.88 63.07 118.00
N MET A 246 -10.96 61.73 118.00
CA MET A 246 -11.06 60.94 119.22
C MET A 246 -9.82 61.07 120.09
N LYS A 247 -8.62 61.10 119.51
CA LYS A 247 -7.38 61.43 120.22
C LYS A 247 -7.42 62.82 120.83
N ARG A 248 -7.88 63.85 120.10
CA ARG A 248 -8.02 65.21 120.63
C ARG A 248 -9.03 65.28 121.78
N ILE A 249 -10.15 64.55 121.69
CA ILE A 249 -11.13 64.42 122.78
C ILE A 249 -10.51 63.67 123.95
N ALA A 250 -9.78 62.59 123.71
CA ALA A 250 -9.10 61.80 124.74
C ALA A 250 -7.98 62.60 125.43
N GLU A 251 -7.20 63.38 124.69
CA GLU A 251 -6.19 64.31 125.21
C GLU A 251 -6.84 65.48 125.96
N GLY A 252 -7.95 66.04 125.47
CA GLY A 252 -8.73 67.04 126.19
C GLY A 252 -9.33 66.52 127.48
N LYS A 253 -9.82 65.27 127.48
CA LYS A 253 -10.26 64.55 128.68
C LYS A 253 -9.09 64.18 129.57
N LYS A 254 -7.94 63.79 129.04
CA LYS A 254 -6.72 63.54 129.83
C LYS A 254 -6.19 64.82 130.44
N LEU A 255 -6.29 65.98 129.79
CA LEU A 255 -5.95 67.26 130.38
C LEU A 255 -6.98 67.70 131.43
N ALA A 256 -8.26 67.36 131.26
CA ALA A 256 -9.30 67.57 132.27
C ALA A 256 -9.17 66.58 133.45
N VAL A 257 -8.71 65.36 133.18
CA VAL A 257 -8.41 64.31 134.15
C VAL A 257 -7.07 64.59 134.83
N ASP A 258 -5.99 65.04 134.18
CA ASP A 258 -4.77 65.55 134.83
C ASP A 258 -5.06 66.82 135.67
N ARG A 259 -6.11 67.59 135.32
CA ARG A 259 -6.63 68.71 136.11
C ARG A 259 -7.62 68.27 137.21
N SER A 260 -8.13 67.04 137.15
CA SER A 260 -9.05 66.41 138.10
C SER A 260 -8.38 65.32 138.94
N ASP A 261 -7.19 64.85 138.58
CA ASP A 261 -6.40 63.79 139.23
C ASP A 261 -5.54 64.37 140.36
N TYR A 262 -5.62 65.69 140.57
CA TYR A 262 -5.30 66.34 141.85
C TYR A 262 -6.50 66.38 142.83
N GLN A 263 -7.70 65.92 142.42
CA GLN A 263 -8.89 65.88 143.27
C GLN A 263 -9.73 64.61 143.02
N GLN A 264 -9.50 63.60 143.88
CA GLN A 264 -10.32 62.40 144.08
C GLN A 264 -10.27 61.38 142.93
N GLY A 265 -9.78 60.15 143.10
CA GLY A 265 -9.69 59.35 144.32
C GLY A 265 -10.99 58.60 144.60
N ARG A 266 -10.96 57.29 144.26
CA ARG A 266 -11.67 56.14 144.86
C ARG A 266 -13.01 55.62 144.28
N GLU A 267 -13.01 54.27 144.22
CA GLU A 267 -14.11 53.28 144.31
C GLU A 267 -14.86 52.96 143.00
N SER A 268 -14.71 51.78 142.37
CA SER A 268 -14.96 50.36 142.76
C SER A 268 -16.37 49.86 142.41
N LEU A 269 -16.43 48.56 142.03
CA LEU A 269 -17.58 47.66 141.76
C LEU A 269 -17.90 47.52 140.26
N SER A 270 -17.72 46.40 139.55
CA SER A 270 -17.95 44.95 139.73
C SER A 270 -19.18 44.45 138.93
N SER A 271 -18.93 43.40 138.15
CA SER A 271 -19.80 42.28 137.78
C SER A 271 -20.75 42.34 136.56
N ALA A 272 -20.35 41.55 135.56
CA ALA A 272 -21.04 40.37 135.03
C ALA A 272 -22.17 40.47 133.98
N ASN A 273 -22.13 39.45 133.11
CA ASN A 273 -23.18 38.81 132.30
C ASN A 273 -23.47 39.27 130.86
N VAL A 274 -22.92 38.49 129.93
CA VAL A 274 -23.54 37.87 128.71
C VAL A 274 -24.96 37.39 129.05
N PRO A 275 -26.03 37.51 128.20
CA PRO A 275 -26.10 36.76 126.93
C PRO A 275 -27.02 37.29 125.77
N SER A 276 -26.72 36.76 124.57
CA SER A 276 -27.61 36.07 123.60
C SER A 276 -29.07 36.49 123.35
N GLY A 277 -29.47 36.44 122.08
CA GLY A 277 -30.85 36.29 121.56
C GLY A 277 -31.08 37.20 120.35
N SER A 278 -31.18 36.76 119.08
CA SER A 278 -32.18 35.90 118.41
C SER A 278 -33.57 36.53 118.29
N ASP A 279 -34.27 36.16 117.20
CA ASP A 279 -35.66 36.45 116.78
C ASP A 279 -35.74 37.51 115.66
N GLN A 280 -36.17 37.24 114.42
CA GLN A 280 -37.21 36.36 113.85
C GLN A 280 -38.61 36.69 114.38
N GLY A 281 -39.46 37.27 113.53
CA GLY A 281 -40.80 37.67 113.95
C GLY A 281 -41.65 38.24 112.83
N ASP A 282 -42.49 37.37 112.32
CA ASP A 282 -43.52 37.50 111.30
C ASP A 282 -44.74 38.35 111.75
N SER A 283 -45.56 38.74 110.76
CA SER A 283 -47.04 38.82 110.79
C SER A 283 -47.87 40.02 111.30
N ILE A 284 -48.86 40.35 110.45
CA ILE A 284 -50.30 40.71 110.68
C ILE A 284 -50.72 42.14 111.09
N GLY A 285 -51.79 42.61 110.41
CA GLY A 285 -52.73 43.67 110.83
C GLY A 285 -53.19 44.53 109.64
N THR A 286 -54.25 44.23 108.87
CA THR A 286 -55.71 44.25 109.11
C THR A 286 -56.33 45.65 109.39
N GLY A 287 -57.31 46.03 108.55
CA GLY A 287 -58.34 47.07 108.79
C GLY A 287 -57.99 48.48 108.29
N GLU A 288 -58.87 49.32 107.74
CA GLU A 288 -60.30 49.24 107.46
C GLU A 288 -60.71 50.49 106.62
N ARG A 289 -61.50 50.28 105.55
CA ARG A 289 -62.61 51.07 104.94
C ARG A 289 -62.63 52.62 104.95
N ILE A 290 -63.10 53.18 103.80
CA ILE A 290 -64.30 54.05 103.58
C ILE A 290 -64.26 54.52 102.11
N SER A 291 -65.10 53.97 101.22
CA SER A 291 -66.41 54.49 100.73
C SER A 291 -66.31 55.56 99.63
N GLY A 292 -66.94 55.31 98.47
CA GLY A 292 -67.20 56.36 97.49
C GLY A 292 -67.52 55.90 96.05
N THR A 293 -68.81 55.65 95.80
CA THR A 293 -69.57 56.08 94.61
C THR A 293 -69.27 55.55 93.19
N GLY A 294 -70.34 55.06 92.54
CA GLY A 294 -70.59 55.34 91.12
C GLY A 294 -70.73 54.12 90.22
N GLY A 295 -71.94 53.57 90.13
CA GLY A 295 -72.25 52.49 89.20
C GLY A 295 -72.21 52.92 87.73
N ILE A 296 -71.64 52.07 86.89
CA ILE A 296 -72.04 51.88 85.50
C ILE A 296 -72.19 50.37 85.31
N SER A 297 -73.40 49.92 85.00
CA SER A 297 -73.73 48.52 84.76
C SER A 297 -72.98 48.03 83.52
N ILE A 298 -71.96 47.21 83.72
CA ILE A 298 -71.39 46.34 82.70
C ILE A 298 -72.40 45.21 82.50
N THR A 299 -72.78 44.96 81.25
CA THR A 299 -73.69 43.86 80.91
C THR A 299 -73.01 42.52 81.21
N GLU A 300 -73.76 41.54 81.72
CA GLU A 300 -73.26 40.19 82.09
C GLU A 300 -72.50 39.51 80.92
N GLU A 301 -72.88 39.83 79.69
CA GLU A 301 -72.23 39.37 78.46
C GLU A 301 -70.83 39.96 78.23
N GLN A 302 -70.60 41.22 78.63
CA GLN A 302 -69.28 41.86 78.58
C GLN A 302 -68.36 41.31 79.68
N GLN A 303 -68.91 41.03 80.87
CA GLN A 303 -68.14 40.41 81.95
C GLN A 303 -67.72 38.97 81.61
N MET A 304 -68.60 38.18 80.97
CA MET A 304 -68.24 36.85 80.47
C MET A 304 -67.18 36.90 79.36
N LYS A 305 -67.27 37.87 78.44
CA LYS A 305 -66.23 38.08 77.41
C LYS A 305 -64.89 38.45 78.02
N ILE A 306 -64.87 39.36 79.00
CA ILE A 306 -63.65 39.73 79.73
C ILE A 306 -63.05 38.51 80.45
N SER A 307 -63.87 37.73 81.16
CA SER A 307 -63.42 36.52 81.85
C SER A 307 -62.85 35.46 80.89
N LYS A 308 -63.45 35.28 79.71
CA LYS A 308 -62.94 34.39 78.67
C LYS A 308 -61.61 34.87 78.06
N TYR A 309 -61.45 36.19 77.87
CA TYR A 309 -60.19 36.77 77.42
C TYR A 309 -59.11 36.67 78.49
N GLU A 310 -59.44 36.84 79.77
CA GLU A 310 -58.53 36.65 80.90
C GLU A 310 -58.07 35.19 81.04
N GLU A 311 -58.98 34.23 80.88
CA GLU A 311 -58.64 32.80 80.89
C GLU A 311 -57.71 32.44 79.72
N SER A 312 -58.05 32.87 78.51
CA SER A 312 -57.22 32.69 77.31
C SER A 312 -55.85 33.36 77.47
N PHE A 313 -55.81 34.54 78.07
CA PHE A 313 -54.57 35.26 78.35
C PHE A 313 -53.72 34.55 79.40
N LYS A 314 -54.35 33.97 80.43
CA LYS A 314 -53.65 33.16 81.43
C LYS A 314 -53.03 31.92 80.79
N THR A 315 -53.74 31.25 79.89
CA THR A 315 -53.18 30.12 79.13
C THR A 315 -52.00 30.55 78.25
N ILE A 316 -52.11 31.68 77.54
CA ILE A 316 -51.01 32.20 76.72
C ILE A 316 -49.81 32.58 77.60
N LYS A 317 -50.04 33.21 78.75
CA LYS A 317 -49.02 33.58 79.73
C LYS A 317 -48.30 32.36 80.30
N GLU A 318 -49.03 31.30 80.61
CA GLU A 318 -48.47 30.03 81.08
C GLU A 318 -47.65 29.32 80.01
N VAL A 319 -48.09 29.32 78.74
CA VAL A 319 -47.38 28.67 77.62
C VAL A 319 -46.16 29.46 77.16
N THR A 320 -46.23 30.80 77.18
CA THR A 320 -45.13 31.68 76.74
C THR A 320 -44.16 32.05 77.86
N GLY A 321 -44.55 31.91 79.13
CA GLY A 321 -43.72 32.22 80.30
C GLY A 321 -43.38 33.70 80.50
N LEU A 322 -43.99 34.61 79.72
CA LEU A 322 -43.72 36.04 79.74
C LEU A 322 -44.82 36.79 80.49
N SER A 323 -44.46 37.71 81.38
CA SER A 323 -45.44 38.40 82.25
C SER A 323 -46.04 39.68 81.67
N ASP A 324 -45.45 40.21 80.61
CA ASP A 324 -45.77 41.51 80.03
C ASP A 324 -46.37 41.34 78.62
N LEU A 325 -47.53 41.95 78.39
CA LEU A 325 -48.32 41.81 77.15
C LEU A 325 -47.51 42.28 75.93
N ASP A 326 -46.76 43.36 76.07
CA ASP A 326 -45.99 43.97 74.97
C ASP A 326 -44.82 43.06 74.54
N GLN A 327 -44.28 42.28 75.48
CA GLN A 327 -43.24 41.29 75.21
C GLN A 327 -43.79 40.05 74.49
N ILE A 328 -45.01 39.62 74.83
CA ILE A 328 -45.70 38.53 74.13
C ILE A 328 -45.98 38.92 72.68
N VAL A 329 -46.47 40.14 72.44
CA VAL A 329 -46.76 40.63 71.09
C VAL A 329 -45.48 40.70 70.25
N LYS A 330 -44.39 41.31 70.75
CA LYS A 330 -43.10 41.37 70.03
C LYS A 330 -42.52 39.98 69.75
N ARG A 331 -42.70 39.02 70.66
CA ARG A 331 -42.29 37.63 70.43
C ARG A 331 -43.13 36.94 69.37
N PHE A 332 -44.45 37.16 69.34
CA PHE A 332 -45.32 36.65 68.29
C PHE A 332 -45.01 37.25 66.92
N GLU A 333 -44.73 38.56 66.86
CA GLU A 333 -44.36 39.24 65.62
C GLU A 333 -43.02 38.72 65.07
N SER A 334 -41.99 38.60 65.93
CA SER A 334 -40.70 38.03 65.55
C SER A 334 -40.77 36.53 65.20
N GLN A 335 -41.64 35.76 65.86
CA GLN A 335 -41.94 34.37 65.48
C GLN A 335 -42.68 34.29 64.13
N GLY A 336 -43.61 35.21 63.88
CA GLY A 336 -44.31 35.33 62.60
C GLY A 336 -43.35 35.68 61.45
N GLU A 337 -42.42 36.60 61.68
CA GLU A 337 -41.39 36.98 60.73
C GLU A 337 -40.39 35.84 60.46
N THR A 338 -39.94 35.14 61.50
CA THR A 338 -39.09 33.94 61.33
C THR A 338 -39.82 32.79 60.63
N LEU A 339 -41.10 32.57 60.91
CA LEU A 339 -41.92 31.59 60.19
C LEU A 339 -42.06 31.95 58.71
N ARG A 340 -42.28 33.23 58.40
CA ARG A 340 -42.38 33.71 57.02
C ARG A 340 -41.07 33.53 56.27
N ASN A 341 -39.94 33.88 56.89
CA ASN A 341 -38.61 33.67 56.31
C ASN A 341 -38.30 32.17 56.11
N LEU A 342 -38.67 31.31 57.06
CA LEU A 342 -38.52 29.85 56.93
C LEU A 342 -39.36 29.29 55.78
N ASN A 343 -40.60 29.76 55.60
CA ASN A 343 -41.43 29.36 54.47
C ASN A 343 -40.85 29.85 53.14
N GLU A 344 -40.35 31.09 53.05
CA GLU A 344 -39.68 31.58 51.84
C GLU A 344 -38.41 30.78 51.52
N LEU A 345 -37.64 30.38 52.54
CA LEU A 345 -36.47 29.52 52.36
C LEU A 345 -36.87 28.12 51.89
N LYS A 346 -37.94 27.56 52.45
CA LYS A 346 -38.51 26.27 52.04
C LYS A 346 -38.97 26.32 50.59
N ASP A 347 -39.71 27.35 50.19
CA ASP A 347 -40.21 27.51 48.82
C ASP A 347 -39.04 27.65 47.82
N LYS A 348 -38.01 28.43 48.17
CA LYS A 348 -36.78 28.55 47.35
C LYS A 348 -36.04 27.21 47.23
N ALA A 349 -35.94 26.44 48.32
CA ALA A 349 -35.32 25.13 48.31
C ALA A 349 -36.12 24.12 47.47
N GLU A 350 -37.46 24.14 47.56
CA GLU A 350 -38.34 23.33 46.72
C GLU A 350 -38.21 23.69 45.25
N GLU A 351 -38.13 24.98 44.90
CA GLU A 351 -37.93 25.44 43.53
C GLU A 351 -36.56 24.99 42.98
N GLN A 352 -35.50 25.08 43.80
CA GLN A 352 -34.16 24.57 43.43
C GLN A 352 -34.17 23.06 43.24
N CYS A 353 -34.82 22.29 44.12
CA CYS A 353 -34.98 20.85 43.96
C CYS A 353 -35.73 20.50 42.67
N GLN A 354 -36.78 21.24 42.31
CA GLN A 354 -37.50 21.02 41.06
C GLN A 354 -36.65 21.34 39.82
N LYS A 355 -35.87 22.43 39.85
CA LYS A 355 -34.93 22.78 38.76
C LYS A 355 -33.87 21.69 38.57
N LEU A 356 -33.26 21.22 39.66
CA LEU A 356 -32.26 20.16 39.63
C LEU A 356 -32.85 18.83 39.15
N ARG A 357 -34.09 18.50 39.53
CA ARG A 357 -34.79 17.30 39.01
C ARG A 357 -35.03 17.40 37.51
N LYS A 358 -35.48 18.54 37.00
CA LYS A 358 -35.66 18.76 35.55
C LYS A 358 -34.34 18.66 34.79
N GLN A 359 -33.27 19.25 35.32
CA GLN A 359 -31.94 19.14 34.70
C GLN A 359 -31.42 17.71 34.70
N ARG A 360 -31.59 16.97 35.80
CA ARG A 360 -31.26 15.55 35.86
C ARG A 360 -32.03 14.77 34.79
N ASP A 361 -33.33 14.99 34.67
CA ASP A 361 -34.18 14.25 33.72
C ASP A 361 -33.81 14.59 32.26
N GLN A 362 -33.47 15.85 31.97
CA GLN A 362 -32.95 16.27 30.66
C GLN A 362 -31.61 15.59 30.34
N LEU A 363 -30.64 15.63 31.27
CA LEU A 363 -29.34 14.98 31.10
C LEU A 363 -29.46 13.45 30.96
N GLN A 364 -30.40 12.84 31.68
CA GLN A 364 -30.70 11.41 31.56
C GLN A 364 -31.20 11.08 30.15
N GLN A 365 -32.09 11.91 29.60
CA GLN A 365 -32.62 11.73 28.25
C GLN A 365 -31.54 11.93 27.18
N GLU A 366 -30.73 12.98 27.30
CA GLU A 366 -29.57 13.20 26.41
C GLU A 366 -28.59 12.02 26.46
N PHE A 367 -28.34 11.47 27.65
CA PHE A 367 -27.48 10.29 27.82
C PHE A 367 -28.08 9.04 27.17
N GLU A 368 -29.38 8.81 27.30
CA GLU A 368 -30.06 7.70 26.63
C GLU A 368 -29.99 7.86 25.11
N GLU A 369 -30.25 9.06 24.58
CA GLU A 369 -30.12 9.34 23.14
C GLU A 369 -28.70 9.08 22.64
N LEU A 370 -27.68 9.59 23.33
CA LEU A 370 -26.26 9.36 23.01
C LEU A 370 -25.86 7.88 23.09
N LYS A 371 -26.38 7.15 24.08
CA LYS A 371 -26.09 5.73 24.24
C LYS A 371 -26.64 4.93 23.07
N TYR A 372 -27.90 5.17 22.70
CA TYR A 372 -28.55 4.44 21.61
C TYR A 372 -28.05 4.88 20.23
N SER A 373 -27.78 6.17 20.02
CA SER A 373 -27.21 6.65 18.74
C SER A 373 -25.78 6.13 18.55
N GLY A 374 -24.95 6.19 19.59
CA GLY A 374 -23.57 5.71 19.56
C GLY A 374 -23.47 4.21 19.31
N GLU A 375 -24.35 3.41 19.93
CA GLU A 375 -24.38 1.95 19.75
C GLU A 375 -24.77 1.58 18.30
N THR A 376 -25.73 2.29 17.69
CA THR A 376 -26.10 2.06 16.27
C THR A 376 -25.00 2.45 15.28
N GLU A 377 -24.27 3.55 15.54
CA GLU A 377 -23.14 3.95 14.70
C GLU A 377 -21.98 2.96 14.83
N ILE A 378 -21.69 2.47 16.03
CA ILE A 378 -20.64 1.47 16.27
C ILE A 378 -21.00 0.12 15.61
N GLU A 379 -22.26 -0.31 15.65
CA GLU A 379 -22.71 -1.54 14.99
C GLU A 379 -22.53 -1.43 13.46
N SER A 380 -22.94 -0.29 12.87
CA SER A 380 -22.82 -0.03 11.44
C SER A 380 -21.37 0.06 10.97
N THR A 381 -20.50 0.74 11.72
CA THR A 381 -19.07 0.84 11.41
C THR A 381 -18.37 -0.51 11.55
N ASN A 382 -18.71 -1.30 12.58
CA ASN A 382 -18.20 -2.67 12.72
C ASN A 382 -18.64 -3.58 11.58
N GLN A 383 -19.86 -3.42 11.07
CA GLN A 383 -20.35 -4.19 9.92
C GLN A 383 -19.56 -3.85 8.65
N VAL A 384 -19.29 -2.55 8.40
CA VAL A 384 -18.46 -2.10 7.27
C VAL A 384 -17.01 -2.60 7.42
N ILE A 385 -16.44 -2.56 8.62
CA ILE A 385 -15.10 -3.08 8.89
C ILE A 385 -15.03 -4.59 8.59
N LYS A 386 -16.02 -5.37 9.03
CA LYS A 386 -16.09 -6.81 8.72
C LYS A 386 -16.20 -7.07 7.22
N GLN A 387 -16.97 -6.26 6.49
CA GLN A 387 -17.09 -6.37 5.03
C GLN A 387 -15.74 -6.12 4.35
N HIS A 388 -15.03 -5.05 4.71
CA HIS A 388 -13.71 -4.77 4.16
C HIS A 388 -12.65 -5.80 4.55
N GLN A 389 -12.74 -6.38 5.76
CA GLN A 389 -11.87 -7.50 6.15
C GLN A 389 -12.10 -8.73 5.26
N ASN A 390 -13.36 -9.07 4.98
CA ASN A 390 -13.71 -10.17 4.08
C ASN A 390 -13.23 -9.90 2.64
N GLU A 391 -13.46 -8.70 2.10
CA GLU A 391 -12.97 -8.30 0.77
C GLU A 391 -11.44 -8.40 0.68
N ALA A 392 -10.72 -7.91 1.68
CA ALA A 392 -9.27 -8.01 1.75
C ALA A 392 -8.77 -9.46 1.82
N GLN A 393 -9.52 -10.35 2.48
CA GLN A 393 -9.17 -11.77 2.56
C GLN A 393 -9.39 -12.48 1.21
N ILE A 394 -10.49 -12.19 0.52
CA ILE A 394 -10.76 -12.71 -0.82
C ILE A 394 -9.68 -12.27 -1.81
N GLU A 395 -9.28 -10.99 -1.78
CA GLU A 395 -8.22 -10.48 -2.65
C GLU A 395 -6.84 -11.09 -2.33
N ARG A 396 -6.55 -11.36 -1.05
CA ARG A 396 -5.34 -12.13 -0.69
C ARG A 396 -5.35 -13.53 -1.30
N GLU A 397 -6.46 -14.25 -1.21
CA GLU A 397 -6.58 -15.59 -1.79
C GLU A 397 -6.44 -15.56 -3.32
N ARG A 398 -7.05 -14.57 -3.98
CA ARG A 398 -6.87 -14.34 -5.44
C ARG A 398 -5.41 -14.08 -5.78
N ARG A 399 -4.71 -13.24 -5.01
CA ARG A 399 -3.30 -12.96 -5.20
C ARG A 399 -2.44 -14.20 -5.05
N ILE A 400 -2.69 -15.03 -4.04
CA ILE A 400 -1.97 -16.30 -3.85
C ILE A 400 -2.16 -17.23 -5.05
N LYS A 401 -3.40 -17.39 -5.54
CA LYS A 401 -3.69 -18.20 -6.74
C LYS A 401 -2.97 -17.65 -7.97
N CYS A 402 -2.94 -16.34 -8.16
CA CYS A 402 -2.22 -15.71 -9.27
C CYS A 402 -0.71 -15.96 -9.20
N TYR A 403 -0.11 -15.91 -8.00
CA TYR A 403 1.30 -16.24 -7.81
C TYR A 403 1.60 -17.69 -8.12
N GLN A 404 0.77 -18.63 -7.68
CA GLN A 404 0.92 -20.05 -8.00
C GLN A 404 0.85 -20.29 -9.51
N ASN A 405 -0.09 -19.64 -10.20
CA ASN A 405 -0.19 -19.73 -11.67
C ASN A 405 1.05 -19.17 -12.36
N LEU A 406 1.60 -18.06 -11.86
CA LEU A 406 2.83 -17.47 -12.39
C LEU A 406 4.04 -18.36 -12.14
N GLU A 407 4.13 -19.01 -10.98
CA GLU A 407 5.19 -19.96 -10.65
C GLU A 407 5.13 -21.20 -11.54
N ASN A 408 3.93 -21.73 -11.80
CA ASN A 408 3.72 -22.82 -12.73
C ASN A 408 4.10 -22.44 -14.18
N ALA A 409 3.71 -21.24 -14.63
CA ALA A 409 4.08 -20.73 -15.95
C ALA A 409 5.60 -20.53 -16.09
N ASN A 410 6.26 -20.03 -15.04
CA ASN A 410 7.72 -19.91 -14.99
C ASN A 410 8.38 -21.29 -15.00
N HIS A 411 7.83 -22.28 -14.28
CA HIS A 411 8.36 -23.64 -14.31
C HIS A 411 8.27 -24.24 -15.72
N LEU A 412 7.13 -24.10 -16.39
CA LEU A 412 6.95 -24.52 -17.78
C LEU A 412 7.93 -23.80 -18.71
N LEU A 413 8.12 -22.49 -18.54
CA LEU A 413 9.08 -21.72 -19.33
C LEU A 413 10.52 -22.21 -19.13
N ILE A 414 10.91 -22.52 -17.90
CA ILE A 414 12.22 -23.10 -17.59
C ILE A 414 12.35 -24.46 -18.27
N GLN A 415 11.34 -25.33 -18.19
CA GLN A 415 11.34 -26.61 -18.88
C GLN A 415 11.47 -26.45 -20.40
N CYS A 416 10.70 -25.55 -21.01
CA CYS A 416 10.82 -25.23 -22.43
C CYS A 416 12.21 -24.72 -22.79
N LYS A 417 12.78 -23.82 -21.97
CA LYS A 417 14.14 -23.30 -22.16
C LYS A 417 15.17 -24.43 -22.10
N THR A 418 15.09 -25.29 -21.09
CA THR A 418 15.99 -26.45 -20.98
C THR A 418 15.82 -27.42 -22.14
N GLY A 419 14.59 -27.61 -22.65
CA GLY A 419 14.34 -28.41 -23.85
C GLY A 419 14.97 -27.80 -25.10
N VAL A 420 14.85 -26.48 -25.28
CA VAL A 420 15.49 -25.73 -26.37
C VAL A 420 17.01 -25.78 -26.24
N ASP A 421 17.57 -25.58 -25.05
CA ASP A 421 19.01 -25.68 -24.78
C ASP A 421 19.51 -27.10 -25.08
N HIS A 422 18.75 -28.14 -24.72
CA HIS A 422 19.10 -29.53 -25.02
C HIS A 422 19.07 -29.84 -26.53
N ILE A 423 18.09 -29.29 -27.26
CA ILE A 423 18.04 -29.38 -28.72
C ILE A 423 19.22 -28.64 -29.33
N TYR A 424 19.54 -27.44 -28.84
CA TYR A 424 20.69 -26.66 -29.27
C TYR A 424 22.01 -27.40 -29.03
N ASP A 425 22.18 -28.03 -27.87
CA ASP A 425 23.34 -28.86 -27.56
C ASP A 425 23.46 -30.08 -28.49
N LYS A 426 22.35 -30.76 -28.81
CA LYS A 426 22.36 -31.85 -29.79
C LYS A 426 22.70 -31.38 -31.20
N LEU A 427 22.19 -30.21 -31.60
CA LEU A 427 22.50 -29.59 -32.90
C LEU A 427 23.93 -29.06 -32.97
N SER A 428 24.49 -28.57 -31.86
CA SER A 428 25.89 -28.11 -31.81
C SER A 428 26.86 -29.29 -31.82
N PHE A 429 26.53 -30.42 -31.17
CA PHE A 429 27.27 -31.68 -31.33
C PHE A 429 27.29 -32.17 -32.78
N LEU A 430 26.18 -32.03 -33.52
CA LEU A 430 26.15 -32.31 -34.95
C LEU A 430 27.12 -31.40 -35.73
N ASN A 431 27.23 -30.12 -35.34
CA ASN A 431 28.14 -29.17 -35.98
C ASN A 431 29.63 -29.45 -35.66
N ILE A 432 29.95 -29.87 -34.43
CA ILE A 432 31.32 -30.22 -33.99
C ILE A 432 31.78 -31.56 -34.59
N HIS A 433 30.87 -32.50 -34.86
CA HIS A 433 31.23 -33.75 -35.54
C HIS A 433 31.38 -33.60 -37.06
N ILE A 434 30.82 -32.56 -37.67
CA ILE A 434 31.09 -32.21 -39.07
C ILE A 434 32.52 -31.64 -39.20
N THR A 435 33.00 -30.87 -38.21
CA THR A 435 34.36 -30.30 -38.24
C THR A 435 35.45 -31.32 -37.88
N LYS A 436 35.19 -32.25 -36.96
CA LYS A 436 36.15 -33.32 -36.59
C LYS A 436 36.37 -34.39 -37.66
N GLY A 437 35.58 -34.41 -38.74
CA GLY A 437 35.82 -35.28 -39.90
C GLY A 437 36.96 -34.81 -40.82
N ILE A 438 37.46 -33.58 -40.64
CA ILE A 438 38.40 -32.92 -41.55
C ILE A 438 39.84 -32.91 -41.01
N GLU A 439 40.07 -33.13 -39.72
CA GLU A 439 41.39 -32.94 -39.07
C GLU A 439 42.41 -34.08 -39.28
N HIS A 440 42.13 -35.12 -40.07
CA HIS A 440 43.08 -36.25 -40.22
C HIS A 440 44.13 -36.14 -41.33
N PHE A 441 44.22 -35.02 -42.05
CA PHE A 441 45.28 -34.79 -43.05
C PHE A 441 45.86 -33.38 -42.93
N HIS A 442 46.86 -33.20 -42.06
CA HIS A 442 48.13 -32.55 -42.43
C HIS A 442 49.09 -32.58 -41.24
N LYS A 443 50.11 -33.43 -41.35
CA LYS A 443 51.37 -33.29 -40.62
C LYS A 443 52.27 -32.29 -41.35
N ASP A 444 53.09 -31.63 -40.53
CA ASP A 444 54.33 -30.90 -40.82
C ASP A 444 54.19 -29.42 -41.24
N GLY A 445 54.77 -28.52 -40.41
CA GLY A 445 55.27 -27.22 -40.86
C GLY A 445 54.90 -26.01 -39.99
N GLU A 446 55.80 -25.71 -39.05
CA GLU A 446 56.17 -24.43 -38.40
C GLU A 446 55.30 -23.15 -38.46
N GLU A 447 55.32 -22.47 -37.31
CA GLU A 447 54.79 -21.16 -36.95
C GLU A 447 55.20 -19.99 -37.88
N LYS A 448 54.25 -19.11 -38.22
CA LYS A 448 54.22 -17.69 -37.76
C LYS A 448 53.03 -16.90 -38.34
N ASN A 449 52.51 -16.06 -37.46
CA ASN A 449 51.48 -15.02 -37.60
C ASN A 449 51.48 -14.25 -38.92
N GLU A 450 50.30 -13.97 -39.49
CA GLU A 450 49.64 -12.64 -39.46
C GLU A 450 48.37 -12.64 -40.31
N GLU A 451 47.40 -11.85 -39.84
CA GLU A 451 46.11 -11.46 -40.41
C GLU A 451 45.87 -11.74 -41.89
N LEU A 452 44.85 -12.55 -42.19
CA LEU A 452 44.11 -12.45 -43.44
C LEU A 452 42.62 -12.72 -43.25
N ILE A 453 41.87 -11.69 -43.62
CA ILE A 453 40.44 -11.64 -43.88
C ILE A 453 40.07 -12.80 -44.81
N VAL A 454 39.16 -13.67 -44.37
CA VAL A 454 38.61 -14.74 -45.22
C VAL A 454 37.23 -14.32 -45.69
N ASP A 455 37.18 -13.90 -46.95
CA ASP A 455 35.98 -13.89 -47.78
C ASP A 455 35.49 -15.33 -47.97
N GLU A 456 34.38 -15.69 -47.32
CA GLU A 456 33.70 -16.98 -47.52
C GLU A 456 32.91 -16.98 -48.83
N GLN A 457 33.59 -17.21 -49.96
CA GLN A 457 32.96 -17.58 -51.22
C GLN A 457 33.74 -18.71 -51.93
N ASN A 458 33.02 -19.83 -52.12
CA ASN A 458 33.39 -21.10 -52.78
C ASN A 458 34.18 -22.06 -51.86
N ILE A 459 33.90 -23.36 -51.75
CA ILE A 459 33.56 -24.36 -52.77
C ILE A 459 32.78 -25.49 -52.05
N ILE A 460 31.58 -25.86 -52.52
CA ILE A 460 31.00 -27.18 -52.20
C ILE A 460 31.19 -28.02 -53.47
N ASP A 461 32.15 -28.92 -53.43
CA ASP A 461 32.36 -29.92 -54.48
C ASP A 461 31.18 -30.89 -54.50
N ASN A 462 30.54 -31.03 -55.67
CA ASN A 462 29.34 -31.83 -55.90
C ASN A 462 29.61 -33.36 -55.90
N SER A 463 30.68 -33.83 -55.26
CA SER A 463 31.01 -35.26 -55.12
C SER A 463 30.37 -35.90 -53.88
N ASP A 464 30.02 -35.10 -52.86
CA ASP A 464 29.68 -35.62 -51.52
C ASP A 464 28.17 -35.63 -51.22
N ILE A 465 27.35 -35.13 -52.13
CA ILE A 465 25.88 -35.09 -51.98
C ILE A 465 25.27 -36.51 -51.83
N PRO A 466 25.70 -37.54 -52.57
CA PRO A 466 25.16 -38.89 -52.42
C PRO A 466 25.54 -39.54 -51.08
N GLU A 467 26.73 -39.26 -50.56
CA GLU A 467 27.22 -39.82 -49.30
C GLU A 467 26.62 -39.10 -48.09
N MET A 468 26.46 -37.78 -48.18
CA MET A 468 25.66 -36.97 -47.24
C MET A 468 24.20 -37.42 -47.17
N LEU A 469 23.55 -37.67 -48.30
CA LEU A 469 22.17 -38.18 -48.32
C LEU A 469 22.07 -39.59 -47.73
N LYS A 470 23.08 -40.44 -47.91
CA LYS A 470 23.13 -41.78 -47.32
C LYS A 470 23.30 -41.74 -45.81
N ILE A 471 24.13 -40.83 -45.29
CA ILE A 471 24.31 -40.62 -43.85
C ILE A 471 23.06 -39.99 -43.23
N CYS A 472 22.43 -39.03 -43.91
CA CYS A 472 21.17 -38.44 -43.47
C CYS A 472 20.05 -39.49 -43.43
N ASN A 473 19.90 -40.34 -44.44
CA ASN A 473 18.89 -41.39 -44.45
C ASN A 473 19.14 -42.43 -43.34
N ASN A 474 20.37 -42.88 -43.15
CA ASN A 474 20.70 -43.82 -42.07
C ASN A 474 20.42 -43.23 -40.68
N LYS A 475 20.69 -41.94 -40.48
CA LYS A 475 20.40 -41.25 -39.21
C LYS A 475 18.92 -40.93 -39.02
N LEU A 476 18.18 -40.74 -40.11
CA LEU A 476 16.73 -40.58 -40.09
C LEU A 476 16.05 -41.91 -39.76
N ASP A 477 16.62 -43.04 -40.21
CA ASP A 477 16.22 -44.39 -39.81
C ASP A 477 16.54 -44.68 -38.32
N GLU A 478 17.70 -44.22 -37.79
CA GLU A 478 18.00 -44.29 -36.34
C GLU A 478 17.07 -43.40 -35.50
N LEU A 479 16.71 -42.21 -35.99
CA LEU A 479 15.72 -41.35 -35.35
C LEU A 479 14.32 -41.98 -35.37
N MET A 480 13.90 -42.54 -36.50
CA MET A 480 12.64 -43.27 -36.60
C MET A 480 12.62 -44.51 -35.69
N SER A 481 13.74 -45.23 -35.58
CA SER A 481 13.86 -46.39 -34.69
C SER A 481 13.89 -46.01 -33.21
N SER A 482 14.44 -44.85 -32.84
CA SER A 482 14.39 -44.34 -31.46
C SER A 482 13.06 -43.68 -31.09
N LEU A 483 12.29 -43.21 -32.09
CA LEU A 483 10.91 -42.80 -31.90
C LEU A 483 9.92 -43.98 -31.81
N ASN A 484 10.27 -45.18 -32.31
CA ASN A 484 9.43 -46.38 -32.13
C ASN A 484 9.33 -46.84 -30.67
N ASP A 485 10.30 -46.47 -29.81
CA ASP A 485 10.26 -46.75 -28.37
C ASP A 485 9.37 -45.76 -27.59
N VAL A 486 8.93 -44.67 -28.23
CA VAL A 486 7.99 -43.70 -27.64
C VAL A 486 6.61 -43.96 -28.21
N ASN A 487 5.77 -44.66 -27.46
CA ASN A 487 4.37 -44.86 -27.82
C ASN A 487 3.61 -43.53 -27.68
N ILE A 488 3.54 -42.77 -28.78
CA ILE A 488 2.90 -41.45 -28.85
C ILE A 488 1.43 -41.53 -28.38
N GLU A 489 0.77 -42.67 -28.60
CA GLU A 489 -0.62 -42.91 -28.19
C GLU A 489 -0.76 -43.08 -26.67
N GLU A 490 0.27 -43.59 -25.98
CA GLU A 490 0.31 -43.69 -24.52
C GLU A 490 0.62 -42.32 -23.87
N GLN A 491 1.50 -41.52 -24.48
CA GLN A 491 1.77 -40.15 -24.02
C GLN A 491 0.58 -39.21 -24.25
N LEU A 492 -0.14 -39.34 -25.36
CA LEU A 492 -1.37 -38.58 -25.61
C LEU A 492 -2.48 -38.98 -24.63
N ASN A 493 -2.63 -40.27 -24.32
CA ASN A 493 -3.58 -40.73 -23.29
C ASN A 493 -3.23 -40.22 -21.89
N LEU A 494 -1.94 -40.11 -21.54
CA LEU A 494 -1.51 -39.53 -20.27
C LEU A 494 -1.85 -38.03 -20.19
N ILE A 495 -1.68 -37.29 -21.27
CA ILE A 495 -2.03 -35.86 -21.35
C ILE A 495 -3.56 -35.67 -21.26
N GLU A 496 -4.36 -36.48 -21.97
CA GLU A 496 -5.82 -36.42 -21.87
C GLU A 496 -6.34 -36.80 -20.47
N GLN A 497 -5.70 -37.76 -19.79
CA GLN A 497 -6.02 -38.10 -18.40
C GLN A 497 -5.68 -36.95 -17.45
N GLU A 498 -4.54 -36.29 -17.62
CA GLU A 498 -4.18 -35.13 -16.81
C GLU A 498 -5.16 -33.96 -17.01
N GLU A 499 -5.56 -33.68 -18.25
CA GLU A 499 -6.58 -32.65 -18.56
C GLU A 499 -7.94 -32.99 -17.93
N MET A 500 -8.41 -34.23 -18.04
CA MET A 500 -9.65 -34.68 -17.41
C MET A 500 -9.63 -34.55 -15.89
N THR A 501 -8.52 -34.93 -15.22
CA THR A 501 -8.41 -34.76 -13.75
C THR A 501 -8.32 -33.29 -13.31
N MET A 502 -7.86 -32.41 -14.19
CA MET A 502 -7.82 -30.96 -13.94
C MET A 502 -9.22 -30.36 -14.03
N VAL A 503 -10.01 -30.78 -15.03
CA VAL A 503 -11.40 -30.37 -15.22
C VAL A 503 -12.30 -30.91 -14.10
N GLU A 504 -12.15 -32.18 -13.70
CA GLU A 504 -12.89 -32.75 -12.56
C GLU A 504 -12.59 -32.04 -11.23
N ARG A 505 -11.34 -31.63 -11.00
CA ARG A 505 -10.94 -30.81 -9.84
C ARG A 505 -11.50 -29.38 -9.88
N MET A 506 -11.80 -28.87 -11.07
CA MET A 506 -12.40 -27.55 -11.28
C MET A 506 -13.92 -27.59 -11.05
N ILE A 507 -14.58 -28.68 -11.47
CA ILE A 507 -16.02 -28.91 -11.28
C ILE A 507 -16.36 -29.21 -9.81
N MET A 508 -15.53 -29.97 -9.09
CA MET A 508 -15.72 -30.25 -7.65
C MET A 508 -15.48 -29.04 -6.71
N LYS A 509 -15.01 -27.90 -7.24
CA LYS A 509 -14.73 -26.66 -6.49
C LYS A 509 -15.72 -25.52 -6.79
N CYS A 510 -16.67 -25.73 -7.70
CA CYS A 510 -17.86 -24.90 -7.88
C CYS A 510 -19.01 -25.51 -7.07
#